data_AF-A0A1G1TMV2-F1
#
_entry.id   AF-A0A1G1TMV2-F1
#
_cell.length_a   1.000
_cell.length_b   1.000
_cell.length_c   1.000
_cell.angle_alpha   90.00
_cell.angle_beta   90.00
_cell.angle_gamma   90.00
#
_symmetry.space_group_name_H-M   'P 1'
#
loop_
_entity.id
_entity.type
_entity.pdbx_description
1 polymer ?
#
loop_
_entity_poly.entity_id
_entity_poly.type
_entity_poly.pdbx_seq_one_letter_code
_entity_poly.pdbx_strand_id
1 'polypeptide(L)'
;MSYSPQFNEEEQTPEQRWETVRWAICIGASDRAVPSQEMAQLQLRYVAGEIDQVQVHDELMRWYRPDIAPAADVRPLPPEQPGQVYPYAAEMAVLMEDMNNLPPYVPYTVIDETLPLPPL
;
A
#
# COMPACT_ATOMS: atom_id res chain seq x y z
N MET A 1 7.69 -9.34 -28.20
CA MET A 1 6.41 -9.86 -27.67
C MET A 1 5.75 -8.69 -26.96
N SER A 2 4.59 -8.20 -27.43
CA SER A 2 3.84 -7.19 -26.68
C SER A 2 2.97 -7.91 -25.66
N TYR A 3 3.23 -7.66 -24.37
CA TYR A 3 2.42 -8.19 -23.30
C TYR A 3 1.22 -7.24 -23.16
N SER A 4 0.12 -7.56 -23.84
CA SER A 4 -1.17 -6.96 -23.51
C SER A 4 -1.66 -7.64 -22.23
N PRO A 5 -1.92 -6.91 -21.14
CA PRO A 5 -2.48 -7.50 -19.93
C PRO A 5 -3.77 -8.23 -20.30
N GLN A 6 -3.82 -9.55 -20.12
CA GLN A 6 -5.02 -10.33 -20.35
C GLN A 6 -5.84 -10.30 -19.07
N PHE A 7 -6.93 -9.54 -19.07
CA PHE A 7 -7.90 -9.54 -17.97
C PHE A 7 -8.58 -10.91 -17.88
N ASN A 8 -8.36 -11.64 -16.78
CA ASN A 8 -9.12 -12.85 -16.42
C ASN A 8 -10.44 -12.42 -15.73
N GLU A 9 -11.56 -13.11 -15.96
CA GLU A 9 -12.82 -12.86 -15.23
C GLU A 9 -12.71 -13.17 -13.72
N GLU A 10 -11.70 -13.94 -13.31
CA GLU A 10 -11.31 -14.17 -11.90
C GLU A 10 -10.28 -13.13 -11.39
N GLU A 11 -9.86 -12.18 -12.24
CA GLU A 11 -8.90 -11.15 -11.88
C GLU A 11 -9.60 -10.01 -11.12
N GLN A 12 -9.03 -9.63 -9.97
CA GLN A 12 -9.63 -8.59 -9.13
C GLN A 12 -9.82 -7.28 -9.91
N THR A 13 -11.02 -6.71 -9.81
CA THR A 13 -11.31 -5.38 -10.39
C THR A 13 -10.50 -4.30 -9.68
N PRO A 14 -10.29 -3.11 -10.29
CA PRO A 14 -9.63 -2.00 -9.63
C PRO A 14 -10.24 -1.66 -8.26
N GLU A 15 -11.56 -1.72 -8.12
CA GLU A 15 -12.28 -1.54 -6.86
C GLU A 15 -11.83 -2.56 -5.80
N GLN A 16 -11.75 -3.84 -6.16
CA GLN A 16 -11.36 -4.92 -5.25
C GLN A 16 -9.88 -4.83 -4.84
N ARG A 17 -9.02 -4.46 -5.78
CA ARG A 17 -7.60 -4.21 -5.51
C ARG A 17 -7.43 -3.01 -4.60
N TRP A 18 -8.18 -1.93 -4.86
CA TRP A 18 -8.20 -0.74 -4.03
C TRP A 18 -8.62 -1.04 -2.59
N GLU A 19 -9.69 -1.81 -2.39
CA GLU A 19 -10.13 -2.19 -1.05
C GLU A 19 -9.05 -2.98 -0.29
N THR A 20 -8.34 -3.88 -0.97
CA THR A 20 -7.21 -4.61 -0.39
C THR A 20 -6.09 -3.67 0.04
N VAL A 21 -5.73 -2.71 -0.83
CA VAL A 21 -4.68 -1.70 -0.55
C VAL A 21 -5.09 -0.79 0.60
N ARG A 22 -6.30 -0.25 0.57
CA ARG A 22 -6.87 0.62 1.61
C ARG A 22 -6.84 -0.07 2.96
N TRP A 23 -7.27 -1.33 3.02
CA TRP A 23 -7.23 -2.13 4.25
C TRP A 23 -5.80 -2.32 4.76
N ALA A 24 -4.85 -2.68 3.89
CA ALA A 24 -3.44 -2.86 4.28
C ALA A 24 -2.81 -1.58 4.83
N ILE A 25 -3.09 -0.42 4.20
CA ILE A 25 -2.63 0.88 4.68
C ILE A 25 -3.23 1.20 6.05
N CYS A 26 -4.54 0.99 6.25
CA CYS A 26 -5.19 1.21 7.54
C CYS A 26 -4.64 0.30 8.65
N ILE A 27 -4.22 -0.92 8.33
CA ILE A 27 -3.53 -1.78 9.31
C ILE A 27 -2.17 -1.19 9.66
N GLY A 28 -1.37 -0.82 8.65
CA GLY A 28 -0.08 -0.16 8.88
C GLY A 28 -0.21 1.10 9.73
N ALA A 29 -1.29 1.86 9.55
CA ALA A 29 -1.61 3.04 10.34
C ALA A 29 -1.74 2.76 11.84
N SER A 30 -2.27 1.58 12.20
CA SER A 30 -2.36 1.14 13.60
C SER A 30 -0.98 0.98 14.25
N ASP A 31 0.03 0.67 13.44
CA ASP A 31 1.45 0.56 13.83
C ASP A 31 2.27 1.82 13.48
N ARG A 32 1.61 2.94 13.11
CA ARG A 32 2.21 4.18 12.59
C ARG A 32 3.08 4.02 11.33
N ALA A 33 2.93 2.92 10.59
CA ALA A 33 3.57 2.75 9.31
C ALA A 33 2.78 3.53 8.25
N VAL A 34 3.26 4.74 7.94
CA VAL A 34 2.77 5.52 6.81
C VAL A 34 3.52 5.06 5.55
N PRO A 35 2.83 4.69 4.46
CA PRO A 35 3.49 4.34 3.21
C PRO A 35 4.40 5.48 2.71
N SER A 36 5.51 5.16 2.06
CA SER A 36 6.25 6.16 1.28
C SER A 36 5.46 6.57 0.03
N GLN A 37 5.83 7.69 -0.60
CA GLN A 37 5.27 8.06 -1.92
C GLN A 37 5.53 6.98 -2.98
N GLU A 38 6.71 6.35 -2.94
CA GLU A 38 7.08 5.26 -3.86
C GLU A 38 6.19 4.03 -3.65
N MET A 39 5.87 3.69 -2.40
CA MET A 39 4.92 2.62 -2.08
C MET A 39 3.51 2.96 -2.55
N ALA A 40 3.04 4.20 -2.33
CA ALA A 40 1.72 4.62 -2.81
C ALA A 40 1.60 4.53 -4.34
N GLN A 41 2.65 4.94 -5.07
CA GLN A 41 2.70 4.81 -6.54
C GLN A 41 2.70 3.34 -6.98
N LEU A 42 3.49 2.49 -6.33
CA LEU A 42 3.51 1.05 -6.61
C LEU A 42 2.13 0.41 -6.42
N GLN A 43 1.43 0.77 -5.34
CA GLN A 43 0.07 0.27 -5.09
C GLN A 43 -0.95 0.77 -6.12
N LEU A 44 -0.84 2.01 -6.59
CA LEU A 44 -1.71 2.52 -7.66
C LEU A 44 -1.53 1.77 -8.98
N ARG A 45 -0.30 1.35 -9.29
CA ARG A 45 -0.02 0.50 -10.46
C ARG A 45 -0.62 -0.89 -10.31
N TYR A 46 -0.60 -1.45 -9.10
CA TYR A 46 -1.29 -2.70 -8.79
C TYR A 46 -2.80 -2.58 -8.96
N VAL A 47 -3.39 -1.51 -8.42
CA VAL A 47 -4.83 -1.21 -8.54
C VAL A 47 -5.25 -1.04 -10.00
N ALA A 48 -4.41 -0.41 -10.82
CA ALA A 48 -4.65 -0.24 -12.25
C ALA A 48 -4.49 -1.53 -13.08
N GLY A 49 -4.02 -2.63 -12.49
CA GLY A 49 -3.77 -3.87 -13.21
C GLY A 49 -2.46 -3.89 -14.02
N GLU A 50 -1.59 -2.89 -13.85
CA GLU A 50 -0.31 -2.85 -14.58
C GLU A 50 0.70 -3.85 -14.03
N ILE A 51 0.61 -4.14 -12.74
CA ILE A 51 1.45 -5.09 -12.03
C ILE A 51 0.58 -6.00 -11.17
N ASP A 52 1.09 -7.20 -10.90
CA ASP A 52 0.45 -8.15 -9.99
C ASP A 52 1.01 -8.06 -8.55
N GLN A 53 0.35 -8.75 -7.62
CA GLN A 53 0.74 -8.74 -6.21
C GLN A 53 2.14 -9.34 -5.96
N VAL A 54 2.58 -10.28 -6.81
CA VAL A 54 3.92 -10.86 -6.70
C VAL A 54 4.97 -9.82 -7.13
N GLN A 55 4.70 -9.00 -8.16
CA GLN A 55 5.59 -7.89 -8.55
C GLN A 55 5.66 -6.81 -7.45
N VAL A 56 4.54 -6.53 -6.77
CA VAL A 56 4.54 -5.65 -5.58
C VAL A 56 5.44 -6.22 -4.49
N HIS A 57 5.32 -7.51 -4.19
CA HIS A 57 6.17 -8.19 -3.20
C HIS A 57 7.65 -8.13 -3.57
N ASP A 58 8.00 -8.46 -4.82
CA ASP A 58 9.38 -8.46 -5.30
C ASP A 58 10.03 -7.06 -5.19
N GLU A 59 9.26 -6.01 -5.46
CA GLU A 59 9.70 -4.63 -5.30
C GLU A 59 9.94 -4.27 -3.83
N LEU A 60 9.02 -4.64 -2.95
CA LEU A 60 9.15 -4.41 -1.50
C LEU A 60 10.35 -5.14 -0.91
N MET A 61 10.58 -6.39 -1.32
CA MET A 61 11.75 -7.17 -0.90
C MET A 61 13.04 -6.47 -1.33
N ARG A 62 13.06 -5.85 -2.52
CA ARG A 62 14.22 -5.09 -2.99
C ARG A 62 14.48 -3.84 -2.17
N TRP A 63 13.43 -3.09 -1.81
CA TRP A 63 13.56 -1.86 -1.03
C TRP A 63 13.98 -2.13 0.41
N TYR A 64 13.36 -3.11 1.06
CA TYR A 64 13.47 -3.28 2.51
C TYR A 64 14.33 -4.45 2.95
N ARG A 65 14.51 -5.47 2.11
CA ARG A 65 15.25 -6.71 2.43
C ARG A 65 16.11 -7.20 1.26
N PRO A 66 17.01 -6.35 0.73
CA PRO A 66 17.87 -6.73 -0.40
C PRO A 66 18.80 -7.91 -0.07
N ASP A 67 19.02 -8.19 1.22
CA ASP A 67 19.81 -9.31 1.73
C ASP A 67 19.19 -10.69 1.45
N ILE A 68 17.86 -10.76 1.33
CA ILE A 68 17.10 -11.99 1.09
C ILE A 68 16.23 -11.92 -0.16
N ALA A 69 16.31 -10.81 -0.92
CA ALA A 69 15.64 -10.68 -2.20
C ALA A 69 16.26 -11.69 -3.21
N PRO A 70 15.49 -12.65 -3.74
CA PRO A 70 16.01 -13.60 -4.72
C PRO A 70 16.44 -12.87 -6.01
N ALA A 71 17.73 -12.88 -6.33
CA ALA A 71 18.28 -12.18 -7.49
C ALA A 71 17.73 -12.66 -8.86
N ALA A 72 17.11 -13.85 -8.90
CA ALA A 72 16.56 -14.45 -10.12
C ALA A 72 15.03 -14.30 -10.28
N ASP A 73 14.29 -13.98 -9.21
CA ASP A 73 12.81 -13.93 -9.22
C ASP A 73 12.25 -12.51 -9.31
N VAL A 74 13.10 -11.49 -9.35
CA VAL A 74 12.64 -10.10 -9.50
C VAL A 74 12.16 -9.88 -10.93
N ARG A 75 10.84 -9.95 -11.12
CA ARG A 75 10.23 -9.58 -12.39
C ARG A 75 10.29 -8.05 -12.54
N PRO A 76 10.91 -7.52 -13.60
CA PRO A 76 11.03 -6.09 -13.77
C PRO A 76 9.63 -5.47 -13.85
N LEU A 77 9.45 -4.31 -13.21
CA LEU A 77 8.24 -3.54 -13.38
C LEU A 77 8.15 -3.10 -14.86
N PRO A 78 6.96 -3.14 -15.48
CA PRO A 78 6.78 -2.52 -16.78
C PRO A 78 7.17 -1.04 -16.71
N PRO A 79 7.64 -0.44 -17.81
CA PRO A 79 7.96 0.98 -17.83
C PRO A 79 6.71 1.81 -17.51
N GLU A 80 6.90 2.93 -16.81
CA GLU A 80 5.82 3.88 -16.58
C GLU A 80 5.30 4.43 -17.91
N GLN A 81 3.99 4.55 -18.03
CA GLN A 81 3.35 5.10 -19.22
C GLN A 81 3.15 6.61 -19.04
N PRO A 82 3.74 7.46 -19.89
CA PRO A 82 3.57 8.91 -19.78
C PRO A 82 2.11 9.32 -19.91
N GLY A 83 1.61 10.13 -18.97
CA GLY A 83 0.23 10.61 -18.99
C GLY A 83 -0.82 9.60 -18.53
N GLN A 84 -0.39 8.46 -17.98
CA GLN A 84 -1.29 7.49 -17.36
C GLN A 84 -2.03 8.11 -16.17
N VAL A 85 -3.34 7.92 -16.13
CA VAL A 85 -4.18 8.33 -15.00
C VAL A 85 -4.54 7.08 -14.21
N TYR A 86 -4.06 6.99 -12.98
CA TYR A 86 -4.36 5.85 -12.12
C TYR A 86 -5.76 5.98 -11.49
N PRO A 87 -6.56 4.91 -11.51
CA PRO A 87 -7.77 4.85 -10.69
C PRO A 87 -7.40 4.99 -9.21
N TYR A 88 -8.26 5.64 -8.43
CA TYR A 88 -8.07 5.86 -7.00
C TYR A 88 -6.86 6.72 -6.59
N ALA A 89 -6.23 7.44 -7.53
CA ALA A 89 -5.09 8.31 -7.21
C ALA A 89 -5.46 9.44 -6.24
N ALA A 90 -6.66 10.02 -6.39
CA ALA A 90 -7.14 11.07 -5.49
C ALA A 90 -7.44 10.51 -4.09
N GLU A 91 -8.08 9.34 -4.04
CA GLU A 91 -8.42 8.63 -2.81
C GLU A 91 -7.16 8.19 -2.05
N MET A 92 -6.13 7.72 -2.76
CA MET A 92 -4.82 7.44 -2.19
C MET A 92 -4.20 8.72 -1.61
N ALA A 93 -4.25 9.85 -2.34
CA ALA A 93 -3.71 11.11 -1.84
C ALA A 93 -4.40 11.58 -0.54
N VAL A 94 -5.74 11.49 -0.49
CA VAL A 94 -6.53 11.79 0.71
C VAL A 94 -6.16 10.84 1.85
N LEU A 95 -6.09 9.53 1.59
CA LEU A 95 -5.72 8.55 2.61
C LEU A 95 -4.33 8.83 3.18
N MET A 96 -3.37 9.16 2.32
CA MET A 96 -2.01 9.51 2.74
C MET A 96 -1.96 10.80 3.57
N GLU A 97 -2.77 11.80 3.24
CA GLU A 97 -2.93 13.01 4.04
C GLU A 97 -3.53 12.68 5.42
N ASP A 98 -4.59 11.89 5.46
CA ASP A 98 -5.22 11.43 6.71
C ASP A 98 -4.22 10.68 7.61
N MET A 99 -3.39 9.82 7.04
CA MET A 99 -2.37 9.08 7.78
C MET A 99 -1.32 10.00 8.42
N ASN A 100 -0.97 11.10 7.76
CA ASN A 100 -0.05 12.11 8.31
C ASN A 100 -0.67 12.94 9.45
N ASN A 101 -2.00 13.00 9.51
CA ASN A 101 -2.75 13.76 10.52
C ASN A 101 -3.14 12.92 11.75
N LEU A 102 -2.75 11.65 11.82
CA LEU A 102 -3.05 10.80 12.97
C LEU A 102 -2.43 11.36 14.26
N PRO A 103 -3.16 11.31 15.40
CA PRO A 103 -2.66 11.79 16.66
C PRO A 103 -1.38 11.04 17.08
N PRO A 104 -0.54 11.65 17.94
CA PRO A 104 0.63 10.97 18.48
C PRO A 104 0.20 9.66 19.16
N TYR A 105 0.89 8.56 18.83
CA TYR A 105 0.66 7.27 19.45
C TYR A 105 0.87 7.38 20.96
N VAL A 106 -0.19 7.06 21.70
CA VAL A 106 -0.14 6.85 23.14
C VAL A 106 -0.08 5.34 23.33
N PRO A 107 1.06 4.77 23.77
CA PRO A 107 1.11 3.36 24.09
C PRO A 107 0.05 3.03 25.13
N TYR A 108 -0.68 1.92 24.96
CA TYR A 108 -1.65 1.44 25.95
C TYR A 108 -1.03 1.18 27.34
N THR A 109 0.30 1.15 27.43
CA THR A 109 1.05 1.03 28.70
C THR A 109 1.17 2.34 29.47
N VAL A 110 0.78 3.48 28.91
CA VAL A 110 0.73 4.77 29.61
C VAL A 110 -0.72 5.03 30.00
N ILE A 111 -1.20 4.33 31.04
CA ILE A 111 -2.39 4.79 31.76
C ILE A 111 -1.95 6.06 32.49
N ASP A 112 -2.51 7.19 32.10
CA ASP A 112 -2.44 8.40 32.91
C ASP A 112 -3.30 8.15 34.16
N GLU A 113 -2.66 7.79 35.27
CA GLU A 113 -3.33 7.55 36.57
C GLU A 113 -4.05 8.79 37.11
N THR A 114 -3.90 9.96 36.47
CA THR A 114 -4.61 11.19 36.83
C THR A 114 -5.98 11.32 36.13
N LEU A 115 -6.27 10.48 35.14
CA LEU A 115 -7.59 10.47 34.49
C LEU A 115 -8.61 9.70 35.35
N PRO A 116 -9.77 10.30 35.64
CA PRO A 116 -10.81 9.64 36.42
C PRO A 116 -11.31 8.41 35.67
N LEU A 117 -11.26 7.24 36.32
CA LEU A 117 -11.86 6.02 35.79
C LEU A 117 -13.37 6.21 35.65
N PRO A 118 -13.99 5.70 34.56
CA PRO A 118 -15.44 5.71 34.44
C PRO A 118 -16.06 4.89 35.58
N PRO A 119 -17.23 5.31 36.11
CA PRO A 119 -17.90 4.56 37.17
C PRO A 119 -18.31 3.17 36.65
N LEU A 120 -18.10 2.16 37.50
CA LEU A 120 -18.53 0.77 37.31
C LEU A 120 -20.07 0.64 37.19
#